data_AF-A0A7S8D6Y0-F1
#
_entry.id   AF-A0A7S8D6Y0-F1
#
_cell.length_a   1.000
_cell.length_b   1.000
_cell.length_c   1.000
_cell.angle_alpha   90.00
_cell.angle_beta   90.00
_cell.angle_gamma   90.00
#
_symmetry.space_group_name_H-M   'P 1'
#
loop_
_entity.id
_entity.type
_entity.pdbx_description
1 polymer ?
#
loop_
_entity_poly.entity_id
_entity_poly.type
_entity_poly.pdbx_seq_one_letter_code
_entity_poly.pdbx_strand_id
1 'polypeptide(L)'
;MTSLAQSSKQSGFPPSAPLSPSLVTATKILSIVRIATGGACLFAPQLTCSLHGYYVPAPYALLVRMMGAREAINGALLFTASDGKESDGGNRNIRRALWVGILADSMDICSVVYGFAMGEVGTSTAGILGTAAAGAITMAALMLRALRPSIGL
;
A
#
# COMPACT_ATOMS: atom_id res chain seq x y z
N MET A 1 -46.80 -30.07 3.35
CA MET A 1 -46.77 -29.10 2.23
C MET A 1 -47.00 -27.74 2.88
N THR A 2 -46.07 -26.80 3.00
CA THR A 2 -45.16 -26.25 1.98
C THR A 2 -43.97 -25.57 2.67
N SER A 3 -42.76 -25.86 2.19
CA SER A 3 -41.51 -25.21 2.56
C SER A 3 -41.45 -23.81 1.96
N LEU A 4 -41.30 -22.77 2.78
CA LEU A 4 -41.00 -21.41 2.34
C LEU A 4 -39.50 -21.27 2.14
N ALA A 5 -39.02 -21.72 0.98
CA ALA A 5 -37.69 -21.38 0.49
C ALA A 5 -37.72 -19.92 0.02
N GLN A 6 -37.26 -19.03 0.90
CA GLN A 6 -37.10 -17.62 0.59
C GLN A 6 -35.93 -17.46 -0.40
N SER A 7 -36.30 -17.26 -1.67
CA SER A 7 -35.42 -16.93 -2.78
C SER A 7 -34.63 -15.66 -2.47
N SER A 8 -33.35 -15.82 -2.11
CA SER A 8 -32.41 -14.71 -2.13
C SER A 8 -32.10 -14.39 -3.58
N LYS A 9 -32.54 -13.22 -4.04
CA LYS A 9 -32.10 -12.62 -5.30
C LYS A 9 -30.58 -12.55 -5.29
N GLN A 10 -29.91 -13.52 -5.92
CA GLN A 10 -28.55 -13.37 -6.38
C GLN A 10 -28.57 -12.27 -7.43
N SER A 11 -28.08 -11.08 -7.07
CA SER A 11 -27.84 -9.99 -8.01
C SER A 11 -26.90 -10.49 -9.10
N GLY A 12 -27.45 -10.73 -10.30
CA GLY A 12 -26.82 -11.37 -11.44
C GLY A 12 -25.74 -10.51 -12.10
N PHE A 13 -24.63 -10.30 -11.42
CA PHE A 13 -23.36 -10.04 -12.08
C PHE A 13 -22.58 -11.36 -12.17
N PRO A 14 -22.04 -11.73 -13.34
CA PRO A 14 -21.17 -12.90 -13.42
C PRO A 14 -20.01 -12.71 -12.43
N PRO A 15 -19.60 -13.77 -11.70
CA PRO A 15 -18.45 -13.70 -10.82
C PRO A 15 -17.27 -13.17 -11.63
N SER A 16 -16.65 -12.10 -11.15
CA SER A 16 -15.47 -11.54 -11.80
C SER A 16 -14.38 -12.61 -11.90
N ALA A 17 -13.64 -12.61 -13.01
CA ALA A 17 -12.54 -13.55 -13.20
C ALA A 17 -11.62 -13.58 -11.96
N PRO A 18 -11.23 -14.77 -11.47
CA PRO A 18 -10.38 -14.89 -10.30
C PRO A 18 -9.05 -14.17 -10.53
N LEU A 19 -8.54 -13.52 -9.48
CA LEU A 19 -7.25 -12.82 -9.52
C LEU A 19 -6.12 -13.82 -9.85
N SER A 20 -5.13 -13.38 -10.63
CA SER A 20 -3.98 -14.22 -10.92
C SER A 20 -3.18 -14.52 -9.63
N PRO A 21 -2.62 -15.72 -9.46
CA PRO A 21 -1.84 -16.08 -8.27
C PRO A 21 -0.65 -15.15 -8.02
N SER A 22 -0.02 -14.68 -9.10
CA SER A 22 1.10 -13.72 -9.03
C SER A 22 0.67 -12.38 -8.46
N LEU A 23 -0.51 -11.89 -8.83
CA LEU A 23 -1.05 -10.62 -8.33
C LEU A 23 -1.43 -10.71 -6.85
N VAL A 24 -2.06 -11.81 -6.43
CA VAL A 24 -2.35 -12.05 -5.01
C VAL A 24 -1.05 -12.09 -4.20
N THR A 25 -0.04 -12.81 -4.70
CA THR A 25 1.28 -12.91 -4.06
C THR A 25 1.96 -11.55 -3.97
N ALA A 26 1.99 -10.78 -5.05
CA ALA A 26 2.54 -9.42 -5.07
C ALA A 26 1.81 -8.49 -4.09
N THR A 27 0.48 -8.61 -4.00
CA THR A 27 -0.34 -7.83 -3.05
C THR A 27 0.01 -8.17 -1.60
N LYS A 28 0.17 -9.45 -1.30
CA LYS A 28 0.58 -9.90 0.04
C LYS A 28 2.01 -9.46 0.38
N ILE A 29 2.94 -9.57 -0.55
CA ILE A 29 4.32 -9.11 -0.33
C ILE A 29 4.34 -7.60 -0.07
N LEU A 30 3.70 -6.80 -0.93
CA LEU A 30 3.67 -5.34 -0.78
C LEU A 30 3.03 -4.94 0.56
N SER A 31 1.90 -5.56 0.92
CA SER A 31 1.24 -5.27 2.20
C SER A 31 2.09 -5.64 3.42
N ILE A 32 2.74 -6.80 3.41
CA ILE A 32 3.65 -7.22 4.50
C ILE A 32 4.82 -6.25 4.63
N VAL A 33 5.44 -5.84 3.51
CA VAL A 33 6.55 -4.86 3.52
C VAL A 33 6.08 -3.55 4.14
N ARG A 34 4.92 -3.02 3.74
CA ARG A 34 4.37 -1.79 4.32
C ARG A 34 4.09 -1.92 5.82
N ILE A 35 3.50 -3.04 6.26
CA ILE A 35 3.23 -3.30 7.68
C ILE A 35 4.53 -3.39 8.47
N ALA A 36 5.51 -4.15 7.98
CA ALA A 36 6.79 -4.34 8.67
C ALA A 36 7.58 -3.04 8.77
N THR A 37 7.74 -2.32 7.66
CA THR A 37 8.43 -1.03 7.64
C THR A 37 7.69 0.01 8.48
N GLY A 38 6.37 0.10 8.35
CA GLY A 38 5.54 1.02 9.13
C GLY A 38 5.60 0.74 10.63
N GLY A 39 5.49 -0.54 11.01
CA GLY A 39 5.62 -0.99 12.40
C GLY A 39 7.02 -0.70 12.97
N ALA A 40 8.08 -0.97 12.21
CA ALA A 40 9.45 -0.67 12.62
C ALA A 40 9.63 0.84 12.87
N CYS A 41 9.18 1.70 11.95
CA CYS A 41 9.21 3.15 12.12
C CYS A 41 8.34 3.65 13.28
N LEU A 42 7.24 2.96 13.60
CA LEU A 42 6.35 3.31 14.71
C LEU A 42 6.96 3.00 16.08
N PHE A 43 7.57 1.82 16.23
CA PHE A 43 8.09 1.36 17.53
C PHE A 43 9.55 1.73 17.76
N ALA A 44 10.37 1.73 16.71
CA ALA A 44 11.82 1.93 16.81
C ALA A 44 12.36 2.90 15.74
N PRO A 45 11.80 4.13 15.60
CA PRO A 45 12.11 5.05 14.50
C PRO A 45 13.61 5.31 14.30
N GLN A 46 14.34 5.55 15.39
CA GLN A 46 15.76 5.88 15.32
C GLN A 46 16.60 4.68 14.87
N LEU A 47 16.28 3.48 15.38
CA LEU A 47 16.93 2.25 14.95
C LEU A 47 16.65 1.97 13.47
N THR A 48 15.38 2.02 13.07
CA THR A 48 14.97 1.76 11.69
C THR A 48 15.61 2.74 10.71
N CYS A 49 15.63 4.03 11.02
CA CYS A 49 16.31 5.02 10.18
C CYS A 49 17.83 4.82 10.17
N SER A 50 18.44 4.46 11.30
CA SER A 50 19.90 4.23 11.38
C SER A 50 20.39 3.07 10.52
N LEU A 51 19.56 2.03 10.32
CA LEU A 51 19.85 0.91 9.40
C LEU A 51 19.99 1.37 7.94
N HIS A 52 19.46 2.53 7.61
CA HIS A 52 19.53 3.14 6.29
C HIS A 52 20.51 4.33 6.26
N GLY A 53 21.36 4.48 7.29
CA GLY A 53 22.31 5.59 7.38
C GLY A 53 21.64 6.96 7.65
N TYR A 54 20.37 6.97 8.06
CA TYR A 54 19.63 8.20 8.37
C TYR A 54 19.50 8.41 9.88
N TYR A 55 20.09 9.48 10.40
CA TYR A 55 20.00 9.83 11.81
C TYR A 55 18.77 10.70 12.08
N VAL A 56 17.95 10.28 13.04
CA VAL A 56 16.76 11.02 13.48
C VAL A 56 16.95 11.47 14.93
N PRO A 57 17.11 12.79 15.18
CA PRO A 57 17.11 13.33 16.53
C PRO A 57 15.82 12.98 17.27
N ALA A 58 15.92 12.69 18.58
CA ALA A 58 14.78 12.26 19.39
C ALA A 58 13.53 13.17 19.30
N PRO A 59 13.64 14.52 19.23
CA PRO A 59 12.49 15.39 19.06
C PRO A 59 11.71 15.16 17.75
N TYR A 60 12.39 14.73 16.68
CA TYR A 60 11.76 14.50 15.37
C TYR A 60 11.28 13.06 15.19
N ALA A 61 11.53 12.18 16.16
CA ALA A 61 11.07 10.79 16.11
C ALA A 61 9.54 10.67 16.03
N LEU A 62 8.79 11.66 16.53
CA LEU A 62 7.33 11.69 16.40
C LEU A 62 6.86 11.70 14.94
N LEU A 63 7.54 12.45 14.06
CA LEU A 63 7.19 12.53 12.64
C LEU A 63 7.39 11.18 11.94
N VAL A 64 8.48 10.48 12.26
CA VAL A 64 8.76 9.13 11.74
C VAL A 64 7.71 8.13 12.22
N ARG A 65 7.24 8.26 13.47
CA ARG A 65 6.15 7.42 14.00
C ARG A 65 4.83 7.67 13.28
N MET A 66 4.49 8.93 12.98
CA MET A 66 3.27 9.26 12.24
C MET A 66 3.31 8.69 10.81
N MET A 67 4.45 8.83 10.12
CA MET A 67 4.68 8.20 8.82
C MET A 67 4.57 6.67 8.92
N GLY A 68 5.23 6.07 9.92
CA GLY A 68 5.20 4.62 10.15
C GLY A 68 3.79 4.08 10.43
N ALA A 69 3.00 4.78 11.26
CA ALA A 69 1.61 4.42 11.54
C ALA A 69 0.76 4.42 10.27
N ARG A 70 0.84 5.47 9.46
CA ARG A 70 0.16 5.56 8.16
C ARG A 70 0.57 4.40 7.25
N GLU A 71 1.87 4.11 7.17
CA GLU A 71 2.39 3.07 6.30
C GLU A 71 1.90 1.68 6.72
N ALA A 72 1.87 1.42 8.03
CA ALA A 72 1.30 0.18 8.57
C ALA A 72 -0.21 0.06 8.29
N ILE A 73 -0.97 1.15 8.42
CA ILE A 73 -2.41 1.19 8.10
C ILE A 73 -2.64 0.90 6.62
N ASN A 74 -1.89 1.56 5.72
CA ASN A 74 -1.98 1.32 4.28
C ASN A 74 -1.66 -0.14 3.92
N GLY A 75 -0.64 -0.72 4.56
CA GLY A 75 -0.31 -2.14 4.42
C GLY A 75 -1.44 -3.06 4.91
N ALA A 76 -2.01 -2.78 6.08
CA ALA A 76 -3.12 -3.56 6.64
C ALA A 76 -4.40 -3.47 5.76
N LEU A 77 -4.71 -2.29 5.23
CA LEU A 77 -5.80 -2.10 4.26
C LEU A 77 -5.58 -2.96 3.00
N LEU A 78 -4.35 -2.98 2.47
CA LEU A 78 -4.03 -3.78 1.29
C LEU A 78 -4.04 -5.29 1.59
N PHE A 79 -3.57 -5.70 2.77
CA PHE A 79 -3.56 -7.10 3.20
C PHE A 79 -4.99 -7.64 3.29
N THR A 80 -5.86 -6.93 4.00
CA THR A 80 -7.26 -7.32 4.21
C THR A 80 -8.09 -7.25 2.93
N ALA A 81 -7.78 -6.34 2.02
CA ALA A 81 -8.41 -6.29 0.70
C ALA A 81 -8.13 -7.55 -0.15
N SER A 82 -7.03 -8.26 0.11
CA SER A 82 -6.62 -9.46 -0.63
C SER A 82 -7.23 -10.79 -0.14
N ASP A 83 -8.11 -10.74 0.86
CA ASP A 83 -8.73 -11.94 1.47
C ASP A 83 -9.72 -12.68 0.55
N GLY A 84 -10.11 -12.09 -0.59
CA GLY A 84 -10.92 -12.77 -1.62
C GLY A 84 -12.35 -13.14 -1.20
N LYS A 85 -12.84 -12.60 -0.07
CA LYS A 85 -14.17 -12.91 0.49
C LYS A 85 -15.34 -12.17 -0.19
N GLU A 86 -15.06 -11.21 -1.08
CA GLU A 86 -16.09 -10.45 -1.80
C GLU A 86 -16.47 -11.08 -3.15
N SER A 87 -17.68 -10.77 -3.64
CA SER A 87 -18.23 -11.26 -4.91
C SER A 87 -17.41 -10.86 -6.15
N ASP A 88 -16.56 -9.84 -6.03
CA ASP A 88 -15.64 -9.37 -7.07
C ASP A 88 -14.19 -9.89 -6.89
N GLY A 89 -14.01 -10.92 -6.04
CA GLY A 89 -12.69 -11.43 -5.67
C GLY A 89 -11.82 -10.43 -4.91
N GLY A 90 -12.40 -9.33 -4.40
CA GLY A 90 -11.68 -8.25 -3.71
C GLY A 90 -11.07 -7.20 -4.64
N ASN A 91 -11.30 -7.28 -5.96
CA ASN A 91 -10.64 -6.41 -6.95
C ASN A 91 -10.85 -4.91 -6.66
N ARG A 92 -12.09 -4.50 -6.34
CA ARG A 92 -12.40 -3.11 -6.01
C ARG A 92 -11.65 -2.64 -4.76
N ASN A 93 -11.58 -3.46 -3.72
CA ASN A 93 -10.93 -3.09 -2.47
C ASN A 93 -9.40 -3.05 -2.65
N ILE A 94 -8.82 -3.99 -3.40
CA ILE A 94 -7.39 -3.98 -3.73
C ILE A 94 -7.06 -2.70 -4.51
N ARG A 95 -7.86 -2.36 -5.53
CA ARG A 95 -7.67 -1.11 -6.29
C ARG A 95 -7.71 0.12 -5.39
N ARG A 96 -8.68 0.20 -4.47
CA ARG A 96 -8.79 1.33 -3.54
C ARG A 96 -7.57 1.41 -2.61
N ALA A 97 -7.16 0.28 -2.02
CA ALA A 97 -6.00 0.24 -1.14
C ALA A 97 -4.70 0.62 -1.88
N LEU A 98 -4.52 0.15 -3.11
CA LEU A 98 -3.38 0.54 -3.96
C LEU A 98 -3.38 2.03 -4.29
N TRP A 99 -4.54 2.62 -4.62
CA TRP A 99 -4.64 4.06 -4.86
C TRP A 99 -4.34 4.90 -3.62
N VAL A 100 -4.80 4.47 -2.44
CA VAL A 100 -4.47 5.13 -1.18
C VAL A 100 -2.96 5.09 -0.94
N GLY A 101 -2.31 3.94 -1.17
CA GLY A 101 -0.85 3.80 -1.09
C GLY A 101 -0.10 4.70 -2.07
N ILE A 102 -0.55 4.79 -3.33
CA ILE A 102 0.07 5.67 -4.35
C ILE A 102 -0.05 7.15 -3.94
N LEU A 103 -1.23 7.58 -3.51
CA LEU A 103 -1.46 8.96 -3.07
C LEU A 103 -0.53 9.30 -1.91
N ALA A 104 -0.45 8.39 -0.95
CA ALA A 104 0.47 8.43 0.15
C ALA A 104 1.92 8.66 -0.33
N ASP A 105 2.48 7.70 -1.05
CA ASP A 105 3.88 7.75 -1.47
C ASP A 105 4.18 8.98 -2.35
N SER A 106 3.19 9.46 -3.13
CA SER A 106 3.33 10.68 -3.93
C SER A 106 3.48 11.92 -3.06
N MET A 107 2.72 12.03 -1.96
CA MET A 107 2.90 13.11 -0.98
C MET A 107 4.27 13.04 -0.31
N ASP A 108 4.77 11.84 -0.06
CA ASP A 108 6.10 11.63 0.52
C ASP A 108 7.20 12.10 -0.45
N ILE A 109 7.09 11.77 -1.75
CA ILE A 109 8.00 12.29 -2.78
C ILE A 109 7.94 13.81 -2.86
N CYS A 110 6.75 14.42 -2.90
CA CYS A 110 6.63 15.87 -2.93
C CYS A 110 7.31 16.53 -1.71
N SER A 111 7.14 15.93 -0.53
CA SER A 111 7.76 16.42 0.71
C SER A 111 9.29 16.31 0.66
N VAL A 112 9.82 15.18 0.17
CA VAL A 112 11.27 14.97 -0.02
C VAL A 112 11.84 15.95 -1.04
N VAL A 113 11.17 16.15 -2.18
CA VAL A 113 11.60 17.07 -3.23
C VAL A 113 11.63 18.51 -2.72
N TYR A 114 10.58 18.92 -1.99
CA TYR A 114 10.52 20.25 -1.38
C TYR A 114 11.66 20.45 -0.36
N GLY A 115 11.83 19.52 0.58
CA GLY A 115 12.89 19.61 1.60
C GLY A 115 14.30 19.57 0.99
N PHE A 116 14.49 18.80 -0.08
CA PHE A 116 15.76 18.81 -0.83
C PHE A 116 16.00 20.16 -1.53
N ALA A 117 14.98 20.74 -2.17
CA ALA A 117 15.08 22.03 -2.83
C ALA A 117 15.36 23.19 -1.85
N MET A 118 14.86 23.09 -0.61
CA MET A 118 15.12 24.07 0.45
C MET A 118 16.43 23.83 1.21
N GLY A 119 17.18 22.75 0.90
CA GLY A 119 18.41 22.40 1.60
C GLY A 119 18.20 21.81 3.00
N GLU A 120 16.96 21.46 3.36
CA GLU A 120 16.61 20.83 4.64
C GLU A 120 16.96 19.33 4.66
N VAL A 121 17.00 18.70 3.47
CA VAL A 121 17.25 17.26 3.29
C VAL A 121 18.50 17.04 2.44
N GLY A 122 19.45 16.26 2.96
CA GLY A 122 20.65 15.88 2.21
C GLY A 122 20.39 14.84 1.12
N THR A 123 21.28 14.77 0.12
CA THR A 123 21.15 13.89 -1.06
C THR A 123 20.95 12.41 -0.70
N SER A 124 21.62 11.92 0.34
CA SER A 124 21.49 10.52 0.78
C SER A 124 20.08 10.21 1.28
N THR A 125 19.54 11.04 2.18
CA THR A 125 18.18 10.90 2.70
C THR A 125 17.14 11.03 1.59
N ALA A 126 17.30 12.03 0.71
CA ALA A 126 16.41 12.23 -0.42
C ALA A 126 16.42 11.03 -1.38
N GLY A 127 17.61 10.46 -1.64
CA GLY A 127 17.78 9.27 -2.45
C GLY A 127 17.07 8.06 -1.86
N ILE A 128 17.28 7.76 -0.58
CA ILE A 128 16.69 6.58 0.08
C ILE A 128 15.16 6.68 0.15
N LEU A 129 14.63 7.80 0.65
CA LEU A 129 13.19 7.98 0.79
C LEU A 129 12.50 8.07 -0.58
N GLY A 130 13.11 8.82 -1.51
CA GLY A 130 12.57 8.98 -2.86
C GLY A 130 12.54 7.68 -3.65
N THR A 131 13.60 6.87 -3.59
CA THR A 131 13.65 5.58 -4.30
C THR A 131 12.70 4.54 -3.69
N ALA A 132 12.56 4.51 -2.35
CA ALA A 132 11.59 3.64 -1.68
C ALA A 132 10.15 3.98 -2.10
N ALA A 133 9.78 5.26 -2.06
CA ALA A 133 8.46 5.73 -2.47
C ALA A 133 8.19 5.48 -3.96
N ALA A 134 9.16 5.79 -4.84
CA ALA A 134 9.04 5.55 -6.28
C ALA A 134 8.89 4.05 -6.60
N GLY A 135 9.61 3.18 -5.89
CA GLY A 135 9.49 1.72 -6.02
C GLY A 135 8.10 1.22 -5.62
N ALA A 136 7.57 1.70 -4.49
CA ALA A 136 6.24 1.35 -4.01
C ALA A 136 5.12 1.81 -4.96
N ILE A 137 5.22 3.04 -5.49
CA ILE A 137 4.31 3.56 -6.53
C ILE A 137 4.38 2.70 -7.78
N THR A 138 5.59 2.37 -8.25
CA THR A 138 5.78 1.57 -9.46
C THR A 138 5.14 0.20 -9.32
N MET A 139 5.37 -0.48 -8.19
CA MET A 139 4.73 -1.77 -7.90
C MET A 139 3.21 -1.66 -7.85
N ALA A 140 2.68 -0.65 -7.15
CA ALA A 140 1.24 -0.44 -7.07
C ALA A 140 0.61 -0.13 -8.44
N ALA A 141 1.29 0.66 -9.28
CA ALA A 141 0.85 0.97 -10.64
C ALA A 141 0.84 -0.26 -11.55
N LEU A 142 1.86 -1.13 -11.47
CA LEU A 142 1.89 -2.40 -12.20
C LEU A 142 0.76 -3.33 -11.77
N MET A 143 0.49 -3.40 -10.47
CA MET A 143 -0.63 -4.18 -9.94
C MET A 143 -1.99 -3.62 -10.38
N LEU A 144 -2.18 -2.30 -10.37
CA LEU A 144 -3.37 -1.65 -10.90
C LEU A 144 -3.57 -1.93 -12.39
N ARG A 145 -2.48 -1.95 -13.18
CA ARG A 145 -2.52 -2.32 -14.60
C ARG A 145 -2.93 -3.78 -14.78
N ALA A 146 -2.39 -4.69 -13.97
CA ALA A 146 -2.75 -6.11 -13.98
C ALA A 146 -4.20 -6.38 -13.51
N LEU A 147 -4.76 -5.51 -12.67
CA LEU A 147 -6.15 -5.58 -12.22
C LEU A 147 -7.15 -5.10 -13.27
N ARG A 148 -6.74 -4.33 -14.29
CA ARG A 148 -7.66 -3.90 -15.36
C ARG A 148 -8.09 -5.13 -16.17
N PRO A 149 -9.40 -5.33 -16.41
CA PRO A 149 -9.82 -6.34 -17.38
C PRO A 149 -9.12 -6.03 -18.70
N SER A 150 -8.46 -7.03 -19.28
CA SER A 150 -8.05 -6.98 -20.68
C SER A 150 -9.31 -6.71 -21.49
N ILE A 151 -9.53 -5.46 -21.85
CA ILE A 151 -10.46 -5.13 -22.91
C ILE A 151 -9.81 -5.74 -24.15
N GLY A 152 -10.27 -6.93 -24.50
CA GLY A 152 -10.01 -7.51 -25.81
C GLY A 152 -10.58 -6.55 -26.83
N LEU A 153 -9.68 -5.86 -27.52
CA LEU A 153 -9.91 -5.42 -28.88
C LEU A 153 -9.92 -6.66 -29.78
#